data_AF-A0A970BEQ7-F1
#
_entry.id   AF-A0A970BEQ7-F1
#
_cell.length_a   1.000
_cell.length_b   1.000
_cell.length_c   1.000
_cell.angle_alpha   90.00
_cell.angle_beta   90.00
_cell.angle_gamma   90.00
#
_symmetry.space_group_name_H-M   'P 1'
#
loop_
_entity.id
_entity.type
_entity.pdbx_description
1 polymer ?
#
loop_
_entity_poly.entity_id
_entity_poly.type
_entity_poly.pdbx_seq_one_letter_code
_entity_poly.pdbx_strand_id
1 'polypeptide(L)'
;MADKMAMSISQLSRKINGITGYTTISYVLQLKLNKAKTMLEDDNTSITEVSDACGFYYVSYFSRVFKKEFGLPPSEYKKSIQFELENSQETK
;
A
#
# COMPACT_ATOMS: atom_id res chain seq x y z
N MET A 1 17.83 18.22 9.81
CA MET A 1 17.01 17.04 9.47
C MET A 1 16.97 16.06 10.66
N ALA A 2 16.47 16.50 11.82
CA ALA A 2 16.54 15.75 13.08
C ALA A 2 15.26 15.87 13.94
N ASP A 3 14.11 16.29 13.39
CA ASP A 3 13.15 17.04 14.22
C ASP A 3 11.66 16.85 13.89
N LYS A 4 11.19 15.61 13.68
CA LYS A 4 9.72 15.38 13.60
C LYS A 4 9.14 14.23 14.41
N MET A 5 9.93 13.35 15.02
CA MET A 5 9.41 12.39 16.00
C MET A 5 10.47 12.13 17.06
N ALA A 6 10.31 12.72 18.24
CA ALA A 6 11.14 12.52 19.42
C ALA A 6 10.94 11.12 20.05
N MET A 7 10.86 10.08 19.23
CA MET A 7 10.82 8.68 19.64
C MET A 7 11.68 7.86 18.69
N SER A 8 12.71 7.22 19.24
CA SER A 8 13.45 6.17 18.55
C SER A 8 12.48 5.17 17.93
N ILE A 9 12.70 4.76 16.68
CA ILE A 9 11.94 3.72 15.96
C ILE A 9 11.78 2.45 16.83
N SER A 10 12.77 2.17 17.69
CA SER A 10 12.75 1.06 18.66
C SER A 10 11.69 1.22 19.77
N GLN A 11 11.43 2.45 20.21
CA GLN A 11 10.42 2.75 21.24
C GLN A 11 9.01 2.72 20.67
N LEU A 12 8.82 3.26 19.47
CA LEU A 12 7.55 3.16 18.74
C LEU A 12 7.23 1.70 18.40
N SER A 13 8.25 0.94 17.97
CA SER A 13 8.12 -0.48 17.63
C SER A 13 7.64 -1.31 18.83
N ARG A 14 8.25 -1.14 20.00
CA ARG A 14 7.87 -1.87 21.21
C ARG A 14 6.47 -1.54 21.71
N LYS A 15 6.07 -0.27 21.65
CA LYS A 15 4.78 0.18 22.19
C LYS A 15 3.60 -0.33 21.36
N ILE A 16 3.72 -0.33 20.04
CA ILE A 16 2.65 -0.83 19.15
C ILE A 16 2.58 -2.36 19.18
N ASN A 17 3.72 -3.07 19.21
CA ASN A 17 3.72 -4.53 19.32
C ASN A 17 3.00 -5.02 20.59
N GLY A 18 3.17 -4.30 21.71
CA GLY A 18 2.52 -4.63 22.98
C GLY A 18 1.02 -4.36 23.04
N ILE A 19 0.47 -3.54 22.13
CA ILE A 19 -0.96 -3.17 22.11
C ILE A 19 -1.72 -4.00 21.07
N THR A 20 -1.12 -4.27 19.90
CA THR A 20 -1.82 -4.90 18.77
C THR A 20 -1.47 -6.36 18.49
N GLY A 21 -0.41 -6.91 19.11
CA GLY A 21 0.08 -8.27 18.79
C GLY A 21 0.72 -8.43 17.40
N TYR A 22 0.54 -7.45 16.52
CA TYR A 22 1.24 -7.28 15.25
C TYR A 22 2.49 -6.42 15.42
N THR A 23 3.54 -6.71 14.67
CA THR A 23 4.69 -5.81 14.57
C THR A 23 4.26 -4.45 14.02
N THR A 24 4.78 -3.36 14.58
CA THR A 24 4.56 -1.97 14.12
C THR A 24 4.75 -1.78 12.62
N ILE A 25 5.70 -2.54 12.08
CA ILE A 25 6.01 -2.61 10.65
C ILE A 25 4.82 -3.13 9.84
N SER A 26 4.12 -4.16 10.34
CA SER A 26 2.96 -4.77 9.68
C SER A 26 1.76 -3.83 9.64
N TYR A 27 1.49 -3.09 10.73
CA TYR A 27 0.39 -2.12 10.77
C TYR A 27 0.64 -0.95 9.82
N VAL A 28 1.85 -0.38 9.85
CA VAL A 28 2.24 0.67 8.89
C VAL A 28 2.21 0.16 7.45
N LEU A 29 2.62 -1.09 7.22
CA LEU A 29 2.56 -1.72 5.92
C LEU A 29 1.11 -1.83 5.42
N GLN A 30 0.18 -2.23 6.28
CA GLN A 30 -1.24 -2.34 5.93
C GLN A 30 -1.84 -0.96 5.59
N LEU A 31 -1.49 0.09 6.35
CA LEU A 31 -1.90 1.46 6.02
C LEU A 31 -1.37 1.92 4.66
N LYS A 32 -0.08 1.65 4.38
CA LYS A 32 0.53 1.94 3.07
C LYS A 32 -0.16 1.19 1.93
N LEU A 33 -0.48 -0.08 2.15
CA LEU A 33 -1.14 -0.94 1.16
C LEU A 33 -2.58 -0.51 0.87
N ASN A 34 -3.33 -0.10 1.89
CA ASN A 34 -4.66 0.49 1.70
C ASN A 34 -4.60 1.79 0.90
N LYS A 35 -3.63 2.66 1.17
CA LYS A 35 -3.40 3.87 0.37
C LYS A 35 -3.05 3.51 -1.08
N ALA A 36 -2.16 2.54 -1.28
CA ALA A 36 -1.77 2.07 -2.61
C ALA A 36 -2.97 1.54 -3.40
N LYS A 37 -3.89 0.81 -2.75
CA LYS A 37 -5.12 0.32 -3.35
C LYS A 37 -5.97 1.46 -3.92
N THR A 38 -6.24 2.49 -3.12
CA THR A 38 -7.01 3.67 -3.57
C THR A 38 -6.30 4.43 -4.68
N MET A 39 -4.96 4.48 -4.68
CA MET A 39 -4.23 5.11 -5.78
C MET A 39 -4.28 4.28 -7.07
N LEU A 40 -4.30 2.95 -6.99
CA LEU A 40 -4.40 2.05 -8.14
C LEU A 40 -5.79 2.07 -8.81
N GLU A 41 -6.81 2.59 -8.13
CA GLU A 41 -8.13 2.87 -8.71
C GLU A 41 -8.09 4.07 -9.67
N ASP A 42 -7.06 4.93 -9.59
CA ASP A 42 -6.86 6.05 -10.51
C ASP A 42 -6.09 5.57 -11.75
N ASP A 43 -6.71 5.76 -12.91
CA ASP A 43 -6.22 5.24 -14.18
C ASP A 43 -4.90 5.89 -14.63
N ASN A 44 -4.62 7.11 -14.16
CA ASN A 44 -3.42 7.85 -14.56
C ASN A 44 -2.17 7.54 -13.74
N THR A 45 -2.23 6.65 -12.73
CA THR A 45 -1.05 6.36 -11.89
C THR A 45 -0.33 5.08 -12.30
N SER A 46 0.99 5.15 -12.43
CA SER A 46 1.83 3.96 -12.64
C SER A 46 2.14 3.23 -11.33
N ILE A 47 2.41 1.92 -11.41
CA ILE A 47 2.77 1.10 -10.24
C ILE A 47 4.01 1.67 -9.53
N THR A 48 4.96 2.22 -10.28
CA THR A 48 6.16 2.85 -9.75
C THR A 48 5.81 4.08 -8.92
N GLU A 49 4.97 4.98 -9.46
CA GLU A 49 4.52 6.18 -8.73
C GLU A 49 3.71 5.84 -7.48
N VAL A 50 2.86 4.82 -7.55
CA VAL A 50 2.12 4.32 -6.38
C VAL A 50 3.10 3.79 -5.32
N SER A 51 4.12 3.05 -5.73
CA SER A 51 5.17 2.53 -4.84
C SER A 51 5.91 3.66 -4.12
N ASP A 52 6.34 4.67 -4.89
CA ASP A 52 7.06 5.83 -4.39
C ASP A 52 6.17 6.68 -3.45
N ALA A 53 4.92 6.94 -3.84
CA ALA A 53 3.95 7.71 -3.05
C ALA A 53 3.50 7.02 -1.75
N CYS A 54 3.62 5.70 -1.68
CA CYS A 54 3.38 4.90 -0.48
C CYS A 54 4.66 4.69 0.34
N GLY A 55 5.82 5.21 -0.11
CA GLY A 55 7.09 5.15 0.58
C GLY A 55 7.70 3.76 0.61
N PHE A 56 7.63 3.05 -0.53
CA PHE A 56 8.38 1.83 -0.78
C PHE A 56 9.65 2.18 -1.56
N TYR A 57 10.79 1.64 -1.11
CA TYR A 57 12.07 1.87 -1.80
C TYR A 57 12.25 0.95 -3.02
N TYR A 58 11.63 -0.23 -3.01
CA TYR A 58 11.71 -1.21 -4.09
C TYR A 58 10.31 -1.62 -4.55
N VAL A 59 10.01 -1.38 -5.84
CA VAL A 59 8.75 -1.78 -6.47
C VAL A 59 8.52 -3.30 -6.39
N SER A 60 9.59 -4.10 -6.50
CA SER A 60 9.51 -5.56 -6.38
C SER A 60 9.05 -6.02 -5.00
N TYR A 61 9.47 -5.33 -3.94
CA TYR A 61 9.02 -5.62 -2.59
C TYR A 61 7.54 -5.24 -2.43
N PHE A 62 7.15 -4.04 -2.90
CA PHE A 62 5.76 -3.58 -2.93
C PHE A 62 4.83 -4.59 -3.62
N SER A 63 5.15 -5.03 -4.83
CA SER A 63 4.32 -5.99 -5.58
C SER A 63 4.14 -7.30 -4.83
N ARG A 64 5.18 -7.77 -4.12
CA ARG A 64 5.14 -9.02 -3.37
C ARG A 64 4.25 -8.93 -2.12
N VAL A 65 4.32 -7.83 -1.39
CA VAL A 65 3.49 -7.60 -0.19
C VAL A 65 2.06 -7.22 -0.57
N PHE A 66 1.85 -6.47 -1.64
CA PHE A 66 0.53 -6.15 -2.16
C PHE A 66 -0.22 -7.41 -2.60
N LYS A 67 0.44 -8.30 -3.36
CA LYS A 67 -0.13 -9.61 -3.72
C LYS A 67 -0.45 -10.47 -2.50
N LYS A 68 0.39 -10.42 -1.47
CA LYS A 68 0.16 -11.19 -0.24
C LYS A 68 -1.11 -10.74 0.50
N GLU A 69 -1.36 -9.43 0.55
CA GLU A 69 -2.53 -8.90 1.27
C GLU A 69 -3.82 -8.93 0.42
N PHE A 70 -3.75 -8.65 -0.89
CA PHE A 70 -4.93 -8.52 -1.76
C PHE A 70 -5.11 -9.67 -2.74
N GLY A 71 -4.25 -10.69 -2.72
CA GLY A 71 -4.30 -11.86 -3.59
C GLY A 71 -3.77 -11.65 -5.00
N LEU A 72 -3.75 -10.41 -5.50
CA LEU A 72 -3.33 -10.05 -6.87
C LEU A 72 -2.13 -9.09 -6.87
N PRO A 73 -1.18 -9.22 -7.81
CA PRO A 73 -0.18 -8.20 -8.08
C PRO A 73 -0.84 -6.84 -8.39
N PRO A 74 -0.20 -5.71 -8.06
CA PRO A 74 -0.76 -4.37 -8.31
C PRO A 74 -1.04 -4.12 -9.80
N SER A 75 -0.27 -4.73 -10.71
CA SER A 75 -0.52 -4.65 -12.16
C SER A 75 -1.79 -5.36 -12.61
N GLU A 76 -2.09 -6.51 -12.01
CA GLU A 76 -3.30 -7.27 -12.32
C GLU A 76 -4.51 -6.63 -11.64
N TYR A 77 -4.33 -6.13 -10.42
CA TYR A 77 -5.35 -5.39 -9.69
C TYR A 77 -5.81 -4.12 -10.44
N LYS A 78 -4.86 -3.36 -11.00
CA LYS A 78 -5.20 -2.20 -11.84
C LYS A 78 -6.00 -2.62 -13.08
N LYS A 79 -5.56 -3.68 -13.77
CA LYS A 79 -6.27 -4.21 -14.95
C LYS A 79 -7.68 -4.70 -14.63
N SER A 80 -7.88 -5.36 -13.49
CA SER A 80 -9.21 -5.82 -13.09
C SER A 80 -10.17 -4.66 -12.82
N ILE A 81 -9.69 -3.59 -12.18
CA ILE A 81 -10.49 -2.38 -11.96
C ILE A 81 -10.83 -1.70 -13.27
N GLN A 82 -9.86 -1.56 -14.17
CA GLN A 82 -10.07 -0.93 -15.47
C GLN A 82 -11.13 -1.67 -16.30
N PHE A 83 -11.10 -3.01 -16.26
CA PHE A 83 -12.12 -3.84 -16.88
C PHE A 83 -13.52 -3.68 -16.23
N GLU A 84 -13.61 -3.55 -14.89
CA GLU A 84 -14.88 -3.31 -14.20
C GLU A 84 -15.47 -1.92 -14.48
N LEU A 85 -14.63 -0.89 -14.63
CA LEU A 85 -15.07 0.47 -14.97
C LEU A 85 -15.56 0.59 -16.41
N GLU A 86 -14.89 -0.08 -17.36
CA GLU A 86 -15.31 -0.13 -18.77
C GLU A 86 -16.66 -0.84 -18.93
N ASN A 87 -16.89 -1.93 -18.21
CA ASN A 87 -18.16 -2.68 -18.26
C ASN A 87 -19.33 -2.01 -17.51
N SER A 88 -19.04 -1.02 -16.65
CA SER A 88 -20.07 -0.23 -15.94
C SER A 88 -20.63 0.93 -16.79
N GLN A 89 -19.98 1.27 -17.92
CA GLN A 89 -20.44 2.33 -18.83
C GLN A 89 -21.54 1.85 -19.81
N GLU A 90 -21.84 0.54 -19.87
CA GLU A 90 -22.74 -0.05 -20.87
C GLU A 90 -24.17 -0.31 -20.37
N THR A 91 -24.52 0.13 -19.15
CA THR A 91 -25.89 0.06 -18.59
C THR A 91 -26.47 1.45 -18.31
N LYS A 92 -26.37 2.37 -19.27
CA LYS A 92 -27.14 3.62 -19.23
C LYS A 92 -27.68 4.01 -20.59
#